data_AF-A0A182P0K7-F1
#
_entry.id   AF-A0A182P0K7-F1
#
_cell.length_a   1.000
_cell.length_b   1.000
_cell.length_c   1.000
_cell.angle_alpha   90.00
_cell.angle_beta   90.00
_cell.angle_gamma   90.00
#
_symmetry.space_group_name_H-M   'P 1'
#
loop_
_entity.id
_entity.type
_entity.pdbx_description
1 polymer ?
#
loop_
_entity_poly.entity_id
_entity_poly.type
_entity_poly.pdbx_seq_one_letter_code
_entity_poly.pdbx_strand_id
1 'polypeptide(L)'
;MEDDNYFMKRGFNFIYTLSGDTVFSTMTVYDYLWNTRPPFLNQARKFVPGMVPSDNVGVLKTMYEDHEDHVNVRHGKRYGDDQFFMMNTYEYEPTVPGFSLARGDCFASIQNSSEGATYPQNLDEQSVLIYWRKTLCRAVPLYYERRVQKGALTGYKYVLPDDSYDRLPDSDTDCYKGQYGLLENGMTDTSKCSH
;
A
#
# COMPACT_ATOMS: atom_id res chain seq x y z
N MET A 1 7.58 -5.31 -28.59
CA MET A 1 6.94 -4.68 -27.42
C MET A 1 7.12 -3.15 -27.38
N GLU A 2 7.86 -2.55 -28.30
CA GLU A 2 8.02 -1.08 -28.39
C GLU A 2 6.88 -0.42 -29.20
N ASP A 3 6.34 -1.10 -30.20
CA ASP A 3 5.27 -0.60 -31.08
C ASP A 3 3.88 -0.52 -30.44
N ASP A 4 3.51 -1.50 -29.59
CA ASP A 4 2.24 -1.47 -28.84
C ASP A 4 2.16 -0.24 -27.93
N ASN A 5 3.29 0.18 -27.37
CA ASN A 5 3.39 1.35 -26.52
C ASN A 5 3.19 2.66 -27.32
N TYR A 6 3.61 2.69 -28.59
CA TYR A 6 3.48 3.88 -29.44
C TYR A 6 2.02 4.17 -29.83
N PHE A 7 1.29 3.15 -30.32
CA PHE A 7 -0.11 3.32 -30.71
C PHE A 7 -1.00 3.60 -29.50
N MET A 8 -0.78 2.90 -28.39
CA MET A 8 -1.50 3.15 -27.13
C MET A 8 -1.25 4.57 -26.62
N LYS A 9 0.02 5.04 -26.62
CA LYS A 9 0.37 6.40 -26.21
C LYS A 9 -0.28 7.45 -27.11
N ARG A 10 -0.33 7.24 -28.43
CA ARG A 10 -1.01 8.16 -29.35
C ARG A 10 -2.53 8.16 -29.13
N GLY A 11 -3.13 6.99 -28.94
CA GLY A 11 -4.56 6.87 -28.63
C GLY A 11 -4.91 7.58 -27.32
N PHE A 12 -4.11 7.38 -26.27
CA PHE A 12 -4.28 8.05 -24.98
C PHE A 12 -4.15 9.56 -25.09
N ASN A 13 -3.11 10.05 -25.79
CA ASN A 13 -2.93 11.48 -26.04
C ASN A 13 -4.10 12.10 -26.80
N PHE A 14 -4.66 11.36 -27.78
CA PHE A 14 -5.83 11.81 -28.52
C PHE A 14 -7.06 11.94 -27.60
N ILE A 15 -7.35 10.92 -26.78
CA ILE A 15 -8.47 10.94 -25.82
C ILE A 15 -8.29 12.07 -24.80
N TYR A 16 -7.08 12.23 -24.25
CA TYR A 16 -6.77 13.31 -23.33
C TYR A 16 -7.02 14.69 -23.97
N THR A 17 -6.55 14.89 -25.21
CA THR A 17 -6.78 16.15 -25.95
C THR A 17 -8.28 16.41 -26.18
N LEU A 18 -9.06 15.38 -26.49
CA LEU A 18 -10.52 15.49 -26.68
C LEU A 18 -11.27 15.82 -25.39
N SER A 19 -10.72 15.48 -24.22
CA SER A 19 -11.39 15.71 -22.94
C SER A 19 -11.39 17.18 -22.52
N GLY A 20 -10.43 17.97 -23.00
CA GLY A 20 -10.21 19.34 -22.56
C GLY A 20 -9.58 19.45 -21.16
N ASP A 21 -9.13 18.33 -20.58
CA ASP A 21 -8.50 18.32 -19.26
C ASP A 21 -7.14 19.02 -19.24
N THR A 22 -6.80 19.53 -18.06
CA THR A 22 -5.55 20.20 -17.77
C THR A 22 -4.79 19.43 -16.71
N VAL A 23 -3.45 19.50 -16.76
CA VAL A 23 -2.57 18.82 -15.80
C VAL A 23 -2.80 19.32 -14.38
N PHE A 24 -3.14 20.61 -14.23
CA PHE A 24 -3.43 21.24 -12.95
C PHE A 24 -4.89 21.69 -12.91
N SER A 25 -5.63 21.17 -11.94
CA SER A 25 -7.05 21.49 -11.75
C SER A 25 -7.30 22.12 -10.39
N THR A 26 -8.21 23.08 -10.34
CA THR A 26 -8.70 23.65 -9.06
C THR A 26 -9.94 22.89 -8.63
N MET A 27 -9.96 22.38 -7.41
CA MET A 27 -11.09 21.63 -6.86
C MET A 27 -11.17 21.81 -5.34
N THR A 28 -12.30 21.43 -4.76
CA THR A 28 -12.44 21.44 -3.30
C THR A 28 -11.67 20.28 -2.68
N VAL A 29 -11.35 20.39 -1.38
CA VAL A 29 -10.76 19.27 -0.61
C VAL A 29 -11.69 18.05 -0.66
N TYR A 30 -13.00 18.26 -0.63
CA TYR A 30 -13.97 17.17 -0.71
C TYR A 30 -13.90 16.45 -2.06
N ASP A 31 -13.86 17.20 -3.17
CA ASP A 31 -13.78 16.60 -4.50
C ASP A 31 -12.46 15.85 -4.68
N TYR A 32 -11.35 16.41 -4.23
CA TYR A 32 -10.04 15.76 -4.27
C TYR A 32 -10.03 14.41 -3.53
N LEU A 33 -10.60 14.37 -2.32
CA LEU A 33 -10.58 13.17 -1.50
C LEU A 33 -11.63 12.13 -1.91
N TRP A 34 -12.82 12.54 -2.34
CA TRP A 34 -13.98 11.64 -2.46
C TRP A 34 -14.68 11.64 -3.82
N ASN A 35 -14.54 12.69 -4.62
CA ASN A 35 -15.36 12.89 -5.81
C ASN A 35 -14.56 13.47 -6.99
N THR A 36 -13.35 12.95 -7.23
CA THR A 36 -12.52 13.39 -8.35
C THR A 36 -12.97 12.64 -9.60
N ARG A 37 -13.66 13.33 -10.52
CA ARG A 37 -14.19 12.75 -11.77
C ARG A 37 -13.65 13.50 -13.00
N PRO A 38 -12.42 13.21 -13.43
CA PRO A 38 -11.81 13.87 -14.58
C PRO A 38 -12.62 13.63 -15.87
N PRO A 39 -12.94 14.67 -16.65
CA PRO A 39 -13.51 14.54 -18.00
C PRO A 39 -12.78 13.52 -18.88
N PHE A 40 -11.47 13.36 -18.76
CA PHE A 40 -10.73 12.37 -19.56
C PHE A 40 -11.18 10.92 -19.27
N LEU A 41 -11.49 10.56 -18.02
CA LEU A 41 -11.97 9.21 -17.70
C LEU A 41 -13.34 8.94 -18.34
N ASN A 42 -14.20 9.96 -18.39
CA ASN A 42 -15.49 9.85 -19.06
C ASN A 42 -15.34 9.62 -20.57
N GLN A 43 -14.33 10.22 -21.20
CA GLN A 43 -14.05 9.98 -22.62
C GLN A 43 -13.38 8.62 -22.81
N ALA A 44 -12.38 8.28 -22.01
CA ALA A 44 -11.69 6.99 -22.08
C ALA A 44 -12.67 5.82 -21.92
N ARG A 45 -13.62 5.89 -20.98
CA ARG A 45 -14.63 4.85 -20.76
C ARG A 45 -15.53 4.60 -21.98
N LYS A 46 -15.77 5.61 -22.83
CA LYS A 46 -16.54 5.44 -24.08
C LYS A 46 -15.77 4.64 -25.13
N PHE A 47 -14.45 4.78 -25.18
CA PHE A 47 -13.61 4.11 -26.18
C PHE A 47 -13.07 2.76 -25.67
N VAL A 48 -12.75 2.66 -24.38
CA VAL A 48 -12.13 1.49 -23.74
C VAL A 48 -12.77 1.19 -22.37
N PRO A 49 -14.06 0.84 -22.31
CA PRO A 49 -14.79 0.66 -21.04
C PRO A 49 -14.16 -0.40 -20.12
N GLY A 50 -13.56 -1.46 -20.69
CA GLY A 50 -12.89 -2.51 -19.90
C GLY A 50 -11.57 -2.08 -19.24
N MET A 51 -11.01 -0.92 -19.62
CA MET A 51 -9.77 -0.38 -19.05
C MET A 51 -10.03 0.76 -18.05
N VAL A 52 -11.28 1.19 -17.87
CA VAL A 52 -11.67 2.28 -16.97
C VAL A 52 -12.67 1.71 -15.96
N PRO A 53 -12.20 1.07 -14.87
CA PRO A 53 -13.06 0.39 -13.92
C PRO A 53 -13.95 1.38 -13.14
N SER A 54 -13.48 2.60 -12.91
CA SER A 54 -14.20 3.66 -12.21
C SER A 54 -14.05 5.01 -12.91
N ASP A 55 -15.10 5.83 -12.84
CA ASP A 55 -15.11 7.23 -13.27
C ASP A 55 -14.86 8.22 -12.11
N ASN A 56 -14.74 7.70 -10.88
CA ASN A 56 -14.39 8.46 -9.68
C ASN A 56 -13.09 7.92 -9.07
N VAL A 57 -12.06 8.77 -9.09
CA VAL A 57 -10.70 8.48 -8.62
C VAL A 57 -10.31 9.37 -7.43
N GLY A 58 -11.29 9.78 -6.61
CA GLY A 58 -11.01 10.48 -5.36
C GLY A 58 -10.11 9.64 -4.46
N VAL A 59 -9.08 10.24 -3.87
CA VAL A 59 -8.01 9.52 -3.16
C VAL A 59 -8.55 8.55 -2.10
N LEU A 60 -9.40 9.03 -1.20
CA LEU A 60 -10.01 8.22 -0.16
C LEU A 60 -11.13 7.33 -0.70
N LYS A 61 -11.84 7.77 -1.74
CA LYS A 61 -12.85 6.93 -2.40
C LYS A 61 -12.23 5.66 -2.94
N THR A 62 -11.06 5.74 -3.56
CA THR A 62 -10.31 4.59 -4.09
C THR A 62 -9.70 3.77 -2.96
N MET A 63 -9.06 4.42 -1.97
CA MET A 63 -8.47 3.70 -0.82
C MET A 63 -9.49 2.90 0.00
N TYR A 64 -10.75 3.33 0.04
CA TYR A 64 -11.83 2.70 0.80
C TYR A 64 -12.93 2.12 -0.09
N GLU A 65 -12.68 1.89 -1.38
CA GLU A 65 -13.69 1.33 -2.31
C GLU A 65 -14.06 -0.10 -1.93
N ASP A 66 -13.08 -0.90 -1.54
CA ASP A 66 -13.27 -2.24 -1.02
C ASP A 66 -13.55 -2.20 0.48
N HIS A 67 -14.66 -2.81 0.89
CA HIS A 67 -15.12 -2.83 2.28
C HIS A 67 -14.87 -4.15 2.99
N GLU A 68 -14.34 -5.15 2.29
CA GLU A 68 -14.08 -6.47 2.83
C GLU A 68 -12.64 -6.88 2.52
N ASP A 69 -11.88 -7.14 3.57
CA ASP A 69 -10.52 -7.67 3.48
C ASP A 69 -10.48 -9.04 4.16
N HIS A 70 -9.82 -10.01 3.52
CA HIS A 70 -9.64 -11.36 4.05
C HIS A 70 -8.29 -11.50 4.74
N VAL A 71 -8.29 -11.37 6.07
CA VAL A 71 -7.07 -11.46 6.89
C VAL A 71 -7.02 -12.76 7.68
N ASN A 72 -5.97 -13.55 7.48
CA ASN A 72 -5.69 -14.71 8.32
C ASN A 72 -4.71 -14.34 9.43
N VAL A 73 -5.14 -14.44 10.68
CA VAL A 73 -4.31 -14.15 11.86
C VAL A 73 -4.20 -15.34 12.81
N ARG A 74 -3.10 -15.37 13.56
CA ARG A 74 -2.87 -16.35 14.63
C ARG A 74 -3.76 -16.01 15.83
N HIS A 75 -4.63 -16.94 16.21
CA HIS A 75 -5.52 -16.76 17.36
C HIS A 75 -5.74 -18.07 18.11
N GLY A 76 -6.06 -17.95 19.41
CA GLY A 76 -6.28 -19.08 20.31
C GLY A 76 -5.01 -19.56 21.02
N LYS A 77 -5.21 -20.36 22.07
CA LYS A 77 -4.16 -20.75 23.04
C LYS A 77 -2.93 -21.42 22.43
N ARG A 78 -3.07 -22.07 21.26
CA ARG A 78 -1.98 -22.79 20.59
C ARG A 78 -0.82 -21.89 20.14
N TYR A 79 -1.07 -20.59 19.97
CA TYR A 79 -0.07 -19.63 19.51
C TYR A 79 0.62 -18.85 20.64
N GLY A 80 0.17 -19.04 21.89
CA GLY A 80 0.71 -18.27 23.01
C GLY A 80 0.38 -16.77 22.92
N ASP A 81 0.98 -16.03 23.85
CA ASP A 81 0.81 -14.58 24.01
C ASP A 81 1.66 -13.80 23.00
N ASP A 82 2.85 -14.33 22.69
CA ASP A 82 3.90 -13.72 21.87
C ASP A 82 3.58 -13.74 20.37
N GLN A 83 2.72 -14.65 19.91
CA GLN A 83 2.28 -14.70 18.50
C GLN A 83 0.81 -14.30 18.31
N PHE A 84 0.15 -13.86 19.38
CA PHE A 84 -1.26 -13.51 19.32
C PHE A 84 -1.52 -12.41 18.28
N PHE A 85 -2.48 -12.68 17.39
CA PHE A 85 -2.97 -11.78 16.34
C PHE A 85 -1.94 -11.36 15.27
N MET A 86 -0.79 -12.04 15.21
CA MET A 86 0.14 -11.87 14.08
C MET A 86 -0.48 -12.39 12.78
N MET A 87 -0.25 -11.68 11.68
CA MET A 87 -0.75 -12.01 10.36
C MET A 87 0.00 -13.21 9.75
N ASN A 88 -0.75 -14.10 9.10
CA ASN A 88 -0.24 -15.17 8.25
C ASN A 88 -0.42 -14.82 6.77
N THR A 89 -1.62 -14.37 6.38
CA THR A 89 -1.96 -13.99 5.01
C THR A 89 -2.95 -12.82 4.97
N TYR A 90 -2.94 -12.11 3.86
CA TYR A 90 -3.90 -11.07 3.48
C TYR A 90 -4.31 -11.36 2.03
N GLU A 91 -5.62 -11.38 1.76
CA GLU A 91 -6.16 -11.84 0.48
C GLU A 91 -5.55 -13.19 0.06
N TYR A 92 -5.48 -14.11 1.03
CA TYR A 92 -4.98 -15.48 0.86
C TYR A 92 -3.48 -15.62 0.55
N GLU A 93 -2.75 -14.50 0.41
CA GLU A 93 -1.31 -14.49 0.10
C GLU A 93 -0.45 -14.06 1.32
N PRO A 94 0.77 -14.61 1.48
CA PRO A 94 1.69 -14.25 2.56
C PRO A 94 2.53 -13.00 2.25
N THR A 95 2.34 -12.39 1.09
CA THR A 95 3.07 -11.22 0.59
C THR A 95 2.18 -9.99 0.55
N VAL A 96 2.81 -8.82 0.44
CA VAL A 96 2.13 -7.57 0.14
C VAL A 96 1.33 -7.72 -1.18
N PRO A 97 0.09 -7.20 -1.27
CA PRO A 97 -0.70 -7.20 -2.50
C PRO A 97 0.09 -6.73 -3.73
N GLY A 98 -0.11 -7.41 -4.86
CA GLY A 98 0.61 -7.13 -6.10
C GLY A 98 2.02 -7.75 -6.20
N PHE A 99 2.54 -8.36 -5.14
CA PHE A 99 3.74 -9.21 -5.18
C PHE A 99 3.33 -10.68 -5.22
N SER A 100 3.49 -11.34 -6.36
CA SER A 100 3.17 -12.75 -6.54
C SER A 100 4.39 -13.58 -6.89
N LEU A 101 4.72 -14.55 -6.04
CA LEU A 101 5.81 -15.50 -6.29
C LEU A 101 5.60 -16.29 -7.59
N ALA A 102 4.35 -16.60 -7.95
CA ALA A 102 4.00 -17.30 -9.18
C ALA A 102 4.38 -16.52 -10.45
N ARG A 103 4.44 -15.18 -10.36
CA ARG A 103 4.91 -14.30 -11.44
C ARG A 103 6.41 -14.01 -11.36
N GLY A 104 7.12 -14.59 -10.39
CA GLY A 104 8.53 -14.31 -10.14
C GLY A 104 8.77 -12.97 -9.44
N ASP A 105 7.76 -12.39 -8.77
CA ASP A 105 7.98 -11.21 -7.94
C ASP A 105 8.81 -11.54 -6.69
N CYS A 106 9.43 -10.51 -6.12
CA CYS A 106 10.13 -10.58 -4.85
C CYS A 106 9.20 -11.00 -3.69
N PHE A 107 9.74 -11.73 -2.71
CA PHE A 107 8.98 -12.15 -1.53
C PHE A 107 8.85 -11.00 -0.51
N ALA A 108 7.98 -10.03 -0.83
CA ALA A 108 7.61 -8.93 0.06
C ALA A 108 6.68 -9.44 1.18
N SER A 109 7.23 -10.13 2.18
CA SER A 109 6.44 -10.82 3.21
C SER A 109 5.66 -9.86 4.13
N ILE A 110 4.43 -10.25 4.47
CA ILE A 110 3.62 -9.65 5.56
C ILE A 110 3.50 -10.58 6.78
N GLN A 111 4.13 -11.74 6.73
CA GLN A 111 4.02 -12.73 7.80
C GLN A 111 4.60 -12.18 9.11
N ASN A 112 3.98 -12.54 10.22
CA ASN A 112 4.31 -12.04 11.56
C ASN A 112 4.11 -10.53 11.75
N SER A 113 3.51 -9.84 10.78
CA SER A 113 3.16 -8.43 10.93
C SER A 113 1.87 -8.24 11.74
N SER A 114 1.68 -7.02 12.20
CA SER A 114 0.46 -6.50 12.77
C SER A 114 -0.06 -5.40 11.86
N GLU A 115 -1.38 -5.37 11.68
CA GLU A 115 -2.05 -4.26 11.01
C GLU A 115 -2.08 -2.98 11.88
N GLY A 116 -1.49 -2.96 13.09
CA GLY A 116 -1.46 -1.80 13.97
C GLY A 116 -2.79 -1.41 14.62
N ALA A 117 -3.82 -2.26 14.51
CA ALA A 117 -5.01 -2.18 15.36
C ALA A 117 -4.84 -2.99 16.66
N THR A 118 -4.07 -4.07 16.60
CA THR A 118 -3.86 -5.05 17.66
C THR A 118 -2.44 -5.59 17.60
N TYR A 119 -1.85 -5.90 18.74
CA TYR A 119 -0.47 -6.37 18.84
C TYR A 119 -0.39 -7.68 19.64
N PRO A 120 0.72 -8.42 19.53
CA PRO A 120 1.03 -9.50 20.46
C PRO A 120 0.98 -9.02 21.91
N GLN A 121 0.73 -9.95 22.83
CA GLN A 121 0.61 -9.66 24.25
C GLN A 121 1.99 -9.69 24.92
N ASN A 122 2.07 -9.15 26.14
CA ASN A 122 3.28 -9.13 26.97
C ASN A 122 4.50 -8.50 26.28
N LEU A 123 4.28 -7.48 25.46
CA LEU A 123 5.36 -6.69 24.88
C LEU A 123 6.26 -6.12 25.98
N ASP A 124 7.52 -5.92 25.63
CA ASP A 124 8.54 -5.30 26.46
C ASP A 124 9.42 -4.34 25.64
N GLU A 125 10.41 -3.74 26.30
CA GLU A 125 11.32 -2.77 25.69
C GLU A 125 12.26 -3.36 24.62
N GLN A 126 12.34 -4.70 24.53
CA GLN A 126 13.16 -5.43 23.54
C GLN A 126 12.32 -5.96 22.37
N SER A 127 10.99 -5.95 22.50
CA SER A 127 10.08 -6.42 21.47
C SER A 127 10.20 -5.57 20.20
N VAL A 128 10.18 -6.21 19.04
CA VAL A 128 10.14 -5.55 17.73
C VAL A 128 8.82 -5.89 17.07
N LEU A 129 8.08 -4.87 16.63
CA LEU A 129 6.77 -5.04 16.01
C LEU A 129 6.90 -4.84 14.51
N ILE A 130 6.57 -5.85 13.70
CA ILE A 130 6.47 -5.64 12.26
C ILE A 130 5.10 -5.01 11.98
N TYR A 131 5.10 -3.80 11.44
CA TYR A 131 3.91 -3.04 11.09
C TYR A 131 3.67 -3.10 9.60
N TRP A 132 2.43 -3.40 9.20
CA TRP A 132 2.01 -3.36 7.82
C TRP A 132 0.63 -2.72 7.69
N ARG A 133 0.46 -1.88 6.66
CA ARG A 133 -0.85 -1.34 6.26
C ARG A 133 -1.00 -1.51 4.76
N LYS A 134 -2.20 -1.91 4.33
CA LYS A 134 -2.60 -1.98 2.91
C LYS A 134 -2.17 -0.73 2.13
N THR A 135 -2.41 0.45 2.70
CA THR A 135 -2.14 1.75 2.07
C THR A 135 -0.65 2.11 1.97
N LEU A 136 0.22 1.49 2.77
CA LEU A 136 1.66 1.78 2.78
C LEU A 136 2.48 0.78 1.95
N CYS A 137 1.86 -0.33 1.49
CA CYS A 137 2.47 -1.28 0.54
C CYS A 137 3.83 -1.86 0.97
N ARG A 138 4.20 -1.77 2.26
CA ARG A 138 5.50 -2.23 2.79
C ARG A 138 5.36 -2.60 4.26
N ALA A 139 5.90 -3.76 4.63
CA ALA A 139 6.05 -4.15 6.03
C ALA A 139 7.35 -3.57 6.58
N VAL A 140 7.27 -2.90 7.74
CA VAL A 140 8.39 -2.17 8.36
C VAL A 140 8.45 -2.43 9.86
N PRO A 141 9.63 -2.52 10.47
CA PRO A 141 9.75 -2.71 11.91
C PRO A 141 9.47 -1.40 12.67
N LEU A 142 8.79 -1.51 13.80
CA LEU A 142 8.68 -0.47 14.83
C LEU A 142 9.50 -0.87 16.05
N TYR A 143 10.25 0.09 16.58
CA TYR A 143 11.13 -0.12 17.73
C TYR A 143 10.66 0.67 18.94
N TYR A 144 10.90 0.11 20.12
CA TYR A 144 10.62 0.79 21.37
C TYR A 144 11.45 2.09 21.48
N GLU A 145 10.78 3.20 21.80
CA GLU A 145 11.43 4.46 22.13
C GLU A 145 11.44 4.67 23.65
N ARG A 146 10.26 4.60 24.29
CA ARG A 146 10.09 4.92 25.70
C ARG A 146 8.75 4.48 26.27
N ARG A 147 8.66 4.41 27.60
CA ARG A 147 7.39 4.30 28.32
C ARG A 147 6.59 5.61 28.21
N VAL A 148 5.27 5.48 28.14
CA VAL A 148 4.31 6.58 28.12
C VAL A 148 3.20 6.34 29.13
N GLN A 149 2.85 7.36 29.92
CA GLN A 149 1.71 7.31 30.81
C GLN A 149 0.47 7.86 30.10
N LYS A 150 -0.62 7.07 30.07
CA LYS A 150 -1.93 7.48 29.54
C LYS A 150 -2.99 7.21 30.61
N GLY A 151 -3.27 8.23 31.42
CA GLY A 151 -4.11 8.08 32.61
C GLY A 151 -3.46 7.10 33.60
N ALA A 152 -4.20 6.09 34.03
CA ALA A 152 -3.68 5.04 34.92
C ALA A 152 -2.87 3.94 34.18
N LEU A 153 -2.84 3.96 32.84
CA LEU A 153 -2.17 2.93 32.05
C LEU A 153 -0.76 3.35 31.67
N THR A 154 0.20 2.44 31.88
CA THR A 154 1.54 2.52 31.30
C THR A 154 1.53 1.84 29.94
N GLY A 155 1.91 2.57 28.90
CA GLY A 155 2.12 2.04 27.56
C GLY A 155 3.57 2.18 27.11
N TYR A 156 3.87 1.58 25.97
CA TYR A 156 5.14 1.71 25.29
C TYR A 156 4.94 2.47 23.98
N LYS A 157 5.74 3.52 23.77
CA LYS A 157 5.78 4.22 22.48
C LYS A 157 6.77 3.47 21.59
N TYR A 158 6.25 2.92 20.50
CA TYR A 158 7.04 2.40 19.40
C TYR A 158 7.12 3.45 18.30
N VAL A 159 8.25 3.52 17.61
CA VAL A 159 8.52 4.47 16.53
C VAL A 159 8.99 3.73 15.29
N LEU A 160 8.64 4.32 14.15
CA LEU A 160 9.16 3.94 12.85
C LEU A 160 10.53 4.58 12.67
N PRO A 161 11.60 3.82 12.37
CA PRO A 161 12.90 4.38 12.02
C PRO A 161 12.84 5.31 10.80
N ASP A 162 13.70 6.33 10.78
CA ASP A 162 13.77 7.30 9.66
C ASP A 162 14.17 6.63 8.33
N ASP A 163 14.98 5.57 8.39
CA ASP A 163 15.47 4.80 7.24
C ASP A 163 14.52 3.66 6.81
N SER A 164 13.31 3.58 7.39
CA SER A 164 12.37 2.48 7.11
C SER A 164 11.96 2.37 5.64
N TYR A 165 12.03 3.47 4.91
CA TYR A 165 11.72 3.54 3.48
C TYR A 165 12.94 3.69 2.58
N ASP A 166 14.13 3.65 3.14
CA ASP A 166 15.37 3.74 2.37
C ASP A 166 15.55 2.50 1.49
N ARG A 167 16.39 2.67 0.46
CA ARG A 167 16.77 1.60 -0.46
C ARG A 167 17.77 0.69 0.22
N LEU A 168 17.61 -0.61 -0.01
CA LEU A 168 18.59 -1.57 0.46
C LEU A 168 19.90 -1.39 -0.33
N PRO A 169 21.07 -1.57 0.32
CA PRO A 169 22.36 -1.49 -0.37
C PRO A 169 22.45 -2.43 -1.58
N ASP A 170 21.79 -3.59 -1.49
CA ASP A 170 21.63 -4.52 -2.59
C ASP A 170 20.25 -4.36 -3.24
N SER A 171 20.24 -3.71 -4.40
CA SER A 171 19.01 -3.44 -5.15
C SER A 171 18.26 -4.71 -5.58
N ASP A 172 18.92 -5.87 -5.69
CA ASP A 172 18.24 -7.11 -6.10
C ASP A 172 17.43 -7.73 -4.97
N THR A 173 17.75 -7.37 -3.72
CA THR A 173 16.97 -7.75 -2.54
C THR A 173 15.85 -6.76 -2.20
N ASP A 174 15.84 -5.59 -2.83
CA ASP A 174 14.85 -4.55 -2.57
C ASP A 174 13.57 -4.77 -3.37
N CYS A 175 12.60 -5.46 -2.75
CA CYS A 175 11.30 -5.72 -3.37
C CYS A 175 10.58 -4.43 -3.80
N TYR A 176 10.85 -3.30 -3.14
CA TYR A 176 10.07 -2.07 -3.27
C TYR A 176 10.72 -1.04 -4.22
N LYS A 177 11.76 -1.43 -5.00
CA LYS A 177 12.52 -0.55 -5.90
C LYS A 177 11.71 0.05 -7.06
N GLY A 178 10.49 -0.43 -7.29
CA GLY A 178 9.61 0.02 -8.38
C GLY A 178 9.94 -0.63 -9.72
N GLN A 179 9.00 -0.55 -10.66
CA GLN A 179 9.14 -1.18 -11.99
C GLN A 179 9.86 -0.29 -13.02
N TYR A 180 9.93 1.03 -12.79
CA TYR A 180 10.35 2.02 -13.79
C TYR A 180 11.64 2.77 -13.44
N GLY A 181 12.45 2.21 -12.54
CA GLY A 181 13.70 2.80 -12.07
C GLY A 181 13.74 2.89 -10.55
N LEU A 182 14.95 3.06 -10.00
CA LEU A 182 15.13 3.15 -8.56
C LEU A 182 14.62 4.50 -8.04
N LEU A 183 13.68 4.48 -7.10
CA LEU A 183 13.28 5.66 -6.35
C LEU A 183 14.37 6.04 -5.32
N GLU A 184 14.42 7.32 -4.94
CA GLU A 184 15.27 7.82 -3.86
C GLU A 184 14.90 7.25 -2.48
N ASN A 185 15.82 7.37 -1.54
CA ASN A 185 15.59 7.07 -0.12
C ASN A 185 14.37 7.84 0.44
N GLY A 186 13.67 7.21 1.38
CA GLY A 186 12.39 7.72 1.90
C GLY A 186 11.16 7.53 0.98
N MET A 187 11.32 7.02 -0.25
CA MET A 187 10.20 6.80 -1.18
C MET A 187 9.86 5.31 -1.35
N THR A 188 8.60 5.01 -1.66
CA THR A 188 8.13 3.67 -1.97
C THR A 188 7.15 3.69 -3.14
N ASP A 189 7.31 2.74 -4.06
CA ASP A 189 6.39 2.57 -5.19
C ASP A 189 5.18 1.75 -4.72
N THR A 190 4.02 2.41 -4.62
CA THR A 190 2.76 1.76 -4.23
C THR A 190 1.94 1.28 -5.43
N SER A 191 2.42 1.43 -6.66
CA SER A 191 1.65 1.11 -7.88
C SER A 191 1.22 -0.35 -7.95
N LYS A 192 2.02 -1.28 -7.42
CA LYS A 192 1.66 -2.71 -7.33
C LYS A 192 0.55 -2.98 -6.32
N CYS A 193 0.37 -2.14 -5.30
CA CYS A 193 -0.63 -2.33 -4.24
C CYS A 193 -1.89 -1.48 -4.42
N SER A 194 -1.86 -0.53 -5.34
CA SER A 194 -2.95 0.41 -5.59
C SER A 194 -3.77 -0.15 -6.76
N HIS A 195 -4.79 -0.93 -6.44
CA HIS A 195 -5.74 -1.49 -7.40
C HIS A 195 -7.12 -0.86 -7.22
#